data_AF-A0A5C9EBA0-F1
#
_entry.id   AF-A0A5C9EBA0-F1
#
_cell.length_a   1.000
_cell.length_b   1.000
_cell.length_c   1.000
_cell.angle_alpha   90.00
_cell.angle_beta   90.00
_cell.angle_gamma   90.00
#
_symmetry.space_group_name_H-M   'P 1'
#
loop_
_entity.id
_entity.type
_entity.pdbx_description
1 polymer ?
#
loop_
_entity_poly.entity_id
_entity_poly.type
_entity_poly.pdbx_seq_one_letter_code
_entity_poly.pdbx_strand_id
1 'polypeptide(L)'
;MKNLVGKIVGLVLSGEDYRPEVLATISMRFLTKIQEMVSEVFLIKESGKTIRDLLFQTYKKKGKENKFKLLWYSGLNNKTVRNMEGTTKKEVCLKLGLENIQAFIGIFTQDCSEMEYKISLRLKRDDTTIELNEIESTWFLNAIASMKMSIQGGAWSEVGKLVESSLLYSIFNILEIPETNYIIDIEDIKKRCDIKTREIDGVLIDKEDKCLTIEVKLLGIGNPEIGDEAIAREVDLFLTDRMTEMMISEGEKKGIKTVEFRQEDAIDKIFEFLSSSNIPCSKPSSESKEERKLRIEKLVSKYLE
;
A
#
# COMPACT_ATOMS: atom_id res chain seq x y z
N MET A 1 -6.43 7.11 10.19
CA MET A 1 -6.01 5.80 9.64
C MET A 1 -6.88 4.68 10.17
N LYS A 2 -7.01 4.50 11.50
CA LYS A 2 -7.86 3.45 12.11
C LYS A 2 -9.28 3.37 11.54
N ASN A 3 -10.00 4.49 11.51
CA ASN A 3 -11.37 4.55 10.95
C ASN A 3 -11.43 4.11 9.48
N LEU A 4 -10.42 4.45 8.67
CA LEU A 4 -10.32 4.02 7.28
C LEU A 4 -10.12 2.51 7.18
N VAL A 5 -9.21 1.95 7.99
CA VAL A 5 -8.95 0.50 8.02
C VAL A 5 -10.21 -0.25 8.45
N GLY A 6 -10.88 0.20 9.52
CA GLY A 6 -12.14 -0.39 9.98
C GLY A 6 -13.23 -0.39 8.90
N LYS A 7 -13.40 0.76 8.23
CA LYS A 7 -14.34 0.88 7.11
C LYS A 7 -14.00 -0.07 5.96
N ILE A 8 -12.73 -0.16 5.57
CA ILE A 8 -12.27 -1.07 4.51
C ILE A 8 -12.54 -2.54 4.90
N VAL A 9 -12.18 -2.94 6.13
CA VAL A 9 -12.42 -4.31 6.61
C VAL A 9 -13.93 -4.62 6.61
N GLY A 10 -14.77 -3.68 7.04
CA GLY A 10 -16.23 -3.81 6.98
C GLY A 10 -16.77 -4.00 5.55
N LEU A 11 -16.25 -3.23 4.59
CA LEU A 11 -16.60 -3.37 3.17
C LEU A 11 -16.17 -4.75 2.63
N VAL A 12 -14.93 -5.16 2.88
CA VAL A 12 -14.39 -6.46 2.44
C VAL A 12 -15.22 -7.62 2.98
N LEU A 13 -15.48 -7.66 4.29
CA LEU A 13 -16.27 -8.73 4.91
C LEU A 13 -17.75 -8.74 4.52
N SER A 14 -18.22 -7.67 3.85
CA SER A 14 -19.57 -7.58 3.29
C SER A 14 -19.64 -7.90 1.79
N GLY A 15 -18.49 -8.19 1.15
CA GLY A 15 -18.38 -8.43 -0.29
C GLY A 15 -18.40 -7.14 -1.14
N GLU A 16 -18.16 -5.99 -0.54
CA GLU A 16 -18.22 -4.68 -1.19
C GLU A 16 -16.85 -4.18 -1.65
N ASP A 17 -16.84 -3.24 -2.60
CA ASP A 17 -15.58 -2.67 -3.10
C ASP A 17 -15.02 -1.60 -2.17
N TYR A 18 -13.83 -1.86 -1.64
CA TYR A 18 -13.11 -0.94 -0.76
C TYR A 18 -12.15 0.00 -1.51
N ARG A 19 -11.86 -0.25 -2.80
CA ARG A 19 -10.89 0.55 -3.58
C ARG A 19 -11.23 2.04 -3.65
N PRO A 20 -12.51 2.48 -3.72
CA PRO A 20 -12.84 3.90 -3.67
C PRO A 20 -12.29 4.62 -2.43
N GLU A 21 -12.28 3.95 -1.27
CA GLU A 21 -11.74 4.51 -0.02
C GLU A 21 -10.22 4.70 -0.06
N VAL A 22 -9.51 3.75 -0.69
CA VAL A 22 -8.06 3.84 -0.91
C VAL A 22 -7.73 4.94 -1.90
N LEU A 23 -8.50 5.05 -2.99
CA LEU A 23 -8.34 6.09 -4.00
C LEU A 23 -8.62 7.49 -3.43
N ALA A 24 -9.64 7.63 -2.58
CA ALA A 24 -9.91 8.88 -1.86
C ALA A 24 -8.73 9.28 -0.95
N THR A 25 -8.14 8.31 -0.24
CA THR A 25 -6.97 8.53 0.61
C THR A 25 -5.75 8.96 -0.20
N ILE A 26 -5.50 8.32 -1.35
CA ILE A 26 -4.44 8.70 -2.29
C ILE A 26 -4.65 10.13 -2.80
N SER A 27 -5.88 10.48 -3.18
CA SER A 27 -6.22 11.81 -3.70
C SER A 27 -6.02 12.88 -2.63
N MET A 28 -6.46 12.64 -1.39
CA MET A 28 -6.24 13.55 -0.28
C MET A 28 -4.74 13.77 -0.02
N ARG A 29 -3.95 12.69 0.07
CA ARG A 29 -2.48 12.78 0.25
C ARG A 29 -1.82 13.55 -0.88
N PHE A 30 -2.25 13.32 -2.13
CA PHE A 30 -1.76 14.06 -3.28
C PHE A 30 -2.05 15.56 -3.15
N LEU A 31 -3.29 15.93 -2.84
CA LEU A 31 -3.69 17.33 -2.66
C LEU A 31 -2.92 18.03 -1.53
N THR A 32 -2.65 17.35 -0.43
CA THR A 32 -1.80 17.90 0.64
C THR A 32 -0.36 18.09 0.15
N LYS A 33 0.24 17.06 -0.46
CA LYS A 33 1.65 17.10 -0.86
C LYS A 33 1.92 18.01 -2.06
N ILE A 34 0.98 18.19 -2.97
CA ILE A 34 1.13 19.16 -4.06
C ILE A 34 1.19 20.59 -3.51
N GLN A 35 0.36 20.93 -2.51
CA GLN A 35 0.40 22.25 -1.86
C GLN A 35 1.75 22.51 -1.18
N GLU A 36 2.29 21.51 -0.47
CA GLU A 36 3.63 21.61 0.11
C GLU A 36 4.71 21.83 -0.97
N MET A 37 4.66 21.06 -2.06
CA MET A 37 5.66 21.17 -3.12
C MET A 37 5.57 22.50 -3.87
N VAL A 38 4.36 22.98 -4.18
CA VAL A 38 4.13 24.30 -4.79
C VAL A 38 4.71 25.40 -3.89
N SER A 39 4.45 25.35 -2.58
CA SER A 39 5.00 26.31 -1.61
C SER A 39 6.53 26.32 -1.60
N GLU A 40 7.17 25.15 -1.58
CA GLU A 40 8.64 25.05 -1.58
C GLU A 40 9.26 25.56 -2.89
N VAL A 41 8.68 25.22 -4.05
CA VAL A 41 9.14 25.73 -5.35
C VAL A 41 8.92 27.23 -5.46
N PHE A 42 7.78 27.73 -4.96
CA PHE A 42 7.48 29.16 -4.94
C PHE A 42 8.54 29.95 -4.18
N LEU A 43 8.82 29.55 -2.94
CA LEU A 43 9.80 30.23 -2.09
C LEU A 43 11.23 30.19 -2.68
N ILE A 44 11.60 29.09 -3.32
CA ILE A 44 12.91 28.98 -3.98
C ILE A 44 13.00 29.97 -5.14
N LYS A 45 12.00 29.98 -6.03
CA LYS A 45 11.98 30.87 -7.18
C LYS A 45 11.91 32.34 -6.77
N GLU A 46 11.08 32.68 -5.79
CA GLU A 46 10.97 34.03 -5.20
C GLU A 46 12.33 34.51 -4.66
N SER A 47 13.13 33.60 -4.08
CA SER A 47 14.47 33.93 -3.58
C SER A 47 15.58 33.95 -4.65
N GLY A 48 15.23 33.84 -5.93
CA GLY A 48 16.19 33.80 -7.04
C GLY A 48 17.08 32.55 -7.07
N LYS A 49 16.67 31.48 -6.38
CA LYS A 49 17.42 30.23 -6.27
C LYS A 49 16.96 29.21 -7.31
N THR A 50 17.80 28.21 -7.54
CA THR A 50 17.60 27.16 -8.53
C THR A 50 17.01 25.88 -7.94
N ILE A 51 16.60 24.96 -8.82
CA ILE A 51 16.22 23.59 -8.44
C ILE A 51 17.35 22.90 -7.65
N ARG A 52 18.61 23.12 -8.01
CA ARG A 52 19.75 22.53 -7.29
C ARG A 52 19.80 23.00 -5.84
N ASP A 53 19.50 24.28 -5.60
CA ASP A 53 19.41 24.83 -4.24
C ASP A 53 18.27 24.21 -3.44
N LEU A 54 17.12 23.94 -4.07
CA LEU A 54 16.01 23.24 -3.45
C LEU A 54 16.41 21.84 -2.98
N LEU A 55 17.15 21.08 -3.80
CA LEU A 55 17.65 19.76 -3.40
C LEU A 55 18.58 19.86 -2.18
N PHE A 56 19.57 20.76 -2.21
CA PHE A 56 20.49 20.92 -1.09
C PHE A 56 19.78 21.38 0.19
N GLN A 57 18.80 22.26 0.09
CA GLN A 57 17.99 22.68 1.25
C GLN A 57 17.17 21.50 1.79
N THR A 58 16.53 20.72 0.93
CA THR A 58 15.77 19.51 1.31
C THR A 58 16.66 18.45 1.94
N TYR A 59 17.89 18.31 1.45
CA TYR A 59 18.91 17.43 2.01
C TYR A 59 19.32 17.83 3.44
N LYS A 60 19.33 19.12 3.77
CA LYS A 60 19.64 19.60 5.13
C LYS A 60 18.47 19.41 6.12
N LYS A 61 17.22 19.36 5.65
CA LYS A 61 16.03 19.19 6.52
C LYS A 61 16.01 17.80 7.19
N LYS A 62 15.68 17.74 8.49
CA LYS A 62 15.50 16.46 9.23
C LYS A 62 14.16 15.79 8.89
N GLY A 63 14.03 14.49 9.15
CA GLY A 63 12.78 13.74 8.99
C GLY A 63 12.71 12.87 7.73
N LYS A 64 12.00 11.74 7.83
CA LYS A 64 11.90 10.73 6.77
C LYS A 64 11.25 11.29 5.49
N GLU A 65 10.31 12.22 5.62
CA GLU A 65 9.61 12.85 4.48
C GLU A 65 10.56 13.58 3.53
N ASN A 66 11.62 14.21 4.06
CA ASN A 66 12.57 14.93 3.22
C ASN A 66 13.40 14.01 2.32
N LYS A 67 13.54 12.73 2.67
CA LYS A 67 14.12 11.74 1.75
C LYS A 67 13.21 11.55 0.54
N PHE A 68 11.89 11.46 0.74
CA PHE A 68 10.96 11.33 -0.37
C PHE A 68 10.91 12.59 -1.23
N LYS A 69 10.87 13.78 -0.63
CA LYS A 69 10.93 15.05 -1.36
C LYS A 69 12.18 15.19 -2.21
N LEU A 70 13.35 14.78 -1.70
CA LEU A 70 14.59 14.73 -2.51
C LEU A 70 14.41 13.89 -3.78
N LEU A 71 13.82 12.70 -3.65
CA LEU A 71 13.59 11.82 -4.78
C LEU A 71 12.55 12.40 -5.74
N TRP A 72 11.46 12.95 -5.22
CA TRP A 72 10.41 13.58 -6.03
C TRP A 72 10.95 14.76 -6.84
N TYR A 73 11.65 15.70 -6.20
CA TYR A 73 12.30 16.81 -6.90
C TYR A 73 13.34 16.36 -7.92
N SER A 74 13.79 15.12 -7.84
CA SER A 74 14.74 14.56 -8.80
C SER A 74 14.08 13.73 -9.89
N GLY A 75 12.75 13.59 -9.92
CA GLY A 75 12.09 12.71 -10.87
C GLY A 75 12.27 11.22 -10.57
N LEU A 76 12.55 10.86 -9.31
CA LEU A 76 12.87 9.50 -8.87
C LEU A 76 11.91 9.02 -7.77
N ASN A 77 11.90 7.70 -7.54
CA ASN A 77 11.23 7.09 -6.40
C ASN A 77 12.19 6.15 -5.64
N ASN A 78 11.78 5.77 -4.42
CA ASN A 78 12.62 4.99 -3.50
C ASN A 78 12.92 3.57 -4.02
N LYS A 79 12.02 2.97 -4.83
CA LYS A 79 12.21 1.64 -5.42
C LYS A 79 13.30 1.67 -6.49
N THR A 80 13.28 2.67 -7.37
CA THR A 80 14.32 2.87 -8.40
C THR A 80 15.70 2.98 -7.76
N VAL A 81 15.87 3.86 -6.78
CA VAL A 81 17.17 4.04 -6.11
C VAL A 81 17.63 2.78 -5.37
N ARG A 82 16.71 2.09 -4.67
CA ARG A 82 17.02 0.82 -3.99
C ARG A 82 17.48 -0.25 -4.98
N ASN A 83 16.88 -0.32 -6.16
CA ASN A 83 17.23 -1.31 -7.18
C ASN A 83 18.59 -1.01 -7.84
N MET A 84 18.92 0.27 -8.03
CA MET A 84 20.20 0.67 -8.63
C MET A 84 21.38 0.53 -7.66
N GLU A 85 21.21 0.96 -6.40
CA GLU A 85 22.33 1.12 -5.46
C GLU A 85 22.28 0.16 -4.27
N GLY A 86 21.25 -0.67 -4.16
CA GLY A 86 21.02 -1.53 -2.99
C GLY A 86 20.70 -0.76 -1.70
N THR A 87 20.62 0.57 -1.73
CA THR A 87 20.44 1.42 -0.54
C THR A 87 19.60 2.66 -0.85
N THR A 88 19.06 3.29 0.20
CA THR A 88 18.29 4.54 0.09
C THR A 88 18.75 5.56 1.13
N LYS A 89 20.06 5.57 1.41
CA LYS A 89 20.69 6.59 2.27
C LYS A 89 20.56 7.97 1.63
N LYS A 90 20.45 9.02 2.46
CA LYS A 90 20.09 10.37 1.98
C LYS A 90 21.15 10.95 1.04
N GLU A 91 22.41 10.63 1.27
CA GLU A 91 23.57 11.03 0.45
C GLU A 91 23.49 10.41 -0.94
N VAL A 92 23.11 9.11 -1.01
CA VAL A 92 22.92 8.39 -2.27
C VAL A 92 21.74 8.96 -3.05
N CYS A 93 20.63 9.24 -2.36
CA CYS A 93 19.47 9.89 -2.98
C CYS A 93 19.81 11.28 -3.54
N LEU A 94 20.62 12.08 -2.84
CA LEU A 94 21.07 13.38 -3.32
C LEU A 94 21.97 13.24 -4.55
N LYS A 95 22.96 12.33 -4.51
CA LYS A 95 23.87 12.08 -5.63
C LYS A 95 23.11 11.71 -6.90
N LEU A 96 22.34 10.62 -6.85
CA LEU A 96 21.54 10.17 -7.99
C LEU A 96 20.51 11.21 -8.42
N GLY A 97 19.96 11.96 -7.46
CA GLY A 97 19.00 13.00 -7.76
C GLY A 97 19.59 14.14 -8.59
N LEU A 98 20.79 14.60 -8.24
CA LEU A 98 21.53 15.60 -9.00
C LEU A 98 21.90 15.09 -10.40
N GLU A 99 22.37 13.85 -10.50
CA GLU A 99 22.70 13.21 -11.78
C GLU A 99 21.47 13.11 -12.69
N ASN A 100 20.31 12.71 -12.15
CA ASN A 100 19.08 12.59 -12.94
C ASN A 100 18.54 13.96 -13.40
N ILE A 101 18.63 15.00 -12.56
CA ILE A 101 18.26 16.37 -12.96
C ILE A 101 19.19 16.89 -14.05
N GLN A 102 20.49 16.63 -13.95
CA GLN A 102 21.45 17.03 -14.99
C GLN A 102 21.15 16.33 -16.31
N ALA A 103 20.85 15.02 -16.28
CA ALA A 103 20.43 14.28 -17.46
C ALA A 103 19.14 14.83 -18.06
N PHE A 104 18.12 15.09 -17.24
CA PHE A 104 16.86 15.69 -17.66
C PHE A 104 17.06 17.04 -18.33
N ILE A 105 17.86 17.94 -17.73
CA ILE A 105 18.16 19.26 -18.31
C ILE A 105 18.92 19.11 -19.62
N GLY A 106 19.86 18.17 -19.71
CA GLY A 106 20.61 17.86 -20.92
C GLY A 106 19.70 17.46 -22.09
N ILE A 107 18.83 16.47 -21.84
CA ILE A 107 17.83 16.00 -22.83
C ILE A 107 16.90 17.15 -23.22
N PHE A 108 16.38 17.91 -22.26
CA PHE A 108 15.49 19.04 -22.56
C PHE A 108 16.17 20.09 -23.46
N THR A 109 17.44 20.40 -23.19
CA THR A 109 18.19 21.42 -23.94
C THR A 109 18.60 20.95 -25.33
N GLN A 110 18.86 19.66 -25.51
CA GLN A 110 19.30 19.09 -26.79
C GLN A 110 18.14 18.73 -27.71
N ASP A 111 17.10 18.11 -27.15
CA ASP A 111 16.06 17.43 -27.92
C ASP A 111 14.70 18.13 -27.85
N CYS A 112 14.46 18.97 -26.83
CA CYS A 112 13.16 19.61 -26.61
C CYS A 112 13.12 21.10 -26.92
N SER A 113 14.26 21.77 -27.11
CA SER A 113 14.31 23.22 -27.31
C SER A 113 13.63 23.69 -28.60
N GLU A 114 13.53 22.80 -29.59
CA GLU A 114 12.90 23.06 -30.89
C GLU A 114 11.45 22.54 -30.99
N MET A 115 10.90 21.98 -29.91
CA MET A 115 9.51 21.52 -29.90
C MET A 115 8.54 22.71 -30.05
N GLU A 116 7.53 22.53 -30.90
CA GLU A 116 6.51 23.55 -31.20
C GLU A 116 5.67 23.91 -29.97
N TYR A 117 5.33 22.91 -29.14
CA TYR A 117 4.50 23.09 -27.96
C TYR A 117 5.35 23.22 -26.70
N LYS A 118 5.09 24.29 -25.94
CA LYS A 118 5.83 24.66 -24.72
C LYS A 118 4.88 24.73 -23.54
N ILE A 119 5.37 24.34 -22.37
CA ILE A 119 4.62 24.37 -21.11
C ILE A 119 5.23 25.44 -20.21
N SER A 120 4.42 26.40 -19.75
CA SER A 120 4.78 27.30 -18.66
C SER A 120 3.79 27.20 -17.51
N LEU A 121 4.30 27.26 -16.28
CA LEU A 121 3.50 27.19 -15.06
C LEU A 121 3.57 28.51 -14.30
N ARG A 122 2.40 29.01 -13.93
CA ARG A 122 2.25 30.18 -13.07
C ARG A 122 1.85 29.72 -11.67
N LEU A 123 2.67 30.06 -10.67
CA LEU A 123 2.38 29.75 -9.27
C LEU A 123 1.94 31.03 -8.55
N LYS A 124 0.88 30.94 -7.75
CA LYS A 124 0.27 32.08 -7.06
C LYS A 124 0.20 31.82 -5.55
N ARG A 125 0.60 32.82 -4.76
CA ARG A 125 0.42 32.90 -3.31
C ARG A 125 -0.11 34.30 -2.99
N ASP A 126 -1.35 34.39 -2.51
CA ASP A 126 -2.05 35.66 -2.29
C ASP A 126 -2.01 36.53 -3.56
N ASP A 127 -1.46 37.75 -3.48
CA ASP A 127 -1.29 38.66 -4.62
C ASP A 127 0.04 38.47 -5.36
N THR A 128 0.93 37.60 -4.87
CA THR A 128 2.23 37.36 -5.50
C THR A 128 2.12 36.23 -6.51
N THR A 129 2.63 36.49 -7.71
CA THR A 129 2.65 35.53 -8.82
C THR A 129 4.07 35.38 -9.34
N ILE A 130 4.51 34.14 -9.49
CA ILE A 130 5.77 33.80 -10.15
C ILE A 130 5.50 32.93 -11.38
N GLU A 131 6.39 32.98 -12.35
CA GLU A 131 6.35 32.12 -13.52
C GLU A 131 7.59 31.23 -13.54
N LEU A 132 7.36 29.95 -13.76
CA LEU A 132 8.39 28.98 -14.06
C LEU A 132 8.63 29.00 -15.57
N ASN A 133 9.90 29.05 -15.98
CA ASN A 133 10.24 28.93 -17.39
C ASN A 133 9.93 27.52 -17.92
N GLU A 134 10.18 27.26 -19.20
CA GLU A 134 9.83 25.98 -19.85
C GLU A 134 10.49 24.77 -19.18
N ILE A 135 11.78 24.88 -18.85
CA ILE A 135 12.53 23.79 -18.24
C ILE A 135 12.13 23.56 -16.77
N GLU A 136 11.90 24.63 -16.01
CA GLU A 136 11.42 24.57 -14.63
C GLU A 136 10.00 24.01 -14.55
N SER A 137 9.14 24.39 -15.50
CA SER A 137 7.76 23.91 -15.59
C SER A 137 7.71 22.42 -15.86
N THR A 138 8.47 21.96 -16.86
CA THR A 138 8.54 20.55 -17.24
C THR A 138 9.18 19.71 -16.12
N TRP A 139 10.24 20.22 -15.50
CA TRP A 139 10.84 19.60 -14.32
C TRP A 139 9.83 19.45 -13.17
N PHE A 140 9.06 20.51 -12.89
CA PHE A 140 8.11 20.49 -11.78
C PHE A 140 6.98 19.50 -12.03
N LEU A 141 6.48 19.39 -13.26
CA LEU A 141 5.52 18.35 -13.65
C LEU A 141 6.10 16.93 -13.45
N ASN A 142 7.35 16.69 -13.84
CA ASN A 142 8.00 15.40 -13.61
C ASN A 142 8.14 15.09 -12.11
N ALA A 143 8.45 16.11 -11.29
CA ALA A 143 8.50 15.96 -9.84
C ALA A 143 7.14 15.62 -9.23
N ILE A 144 6.06 16.24 -9.73
CA ILE A 144 4.69 15.94 -9.32
C ILE A 144 4.30 14.52 -9.72
N ALA A 145 4.64 14.07 -10.92
CA ALA A 145 4.41 12.70 -11.38
C ALA A 145 5.13 11.67 -10.48
N SER A 146 6.38 11.93 -10.15
CA SER A 146 7.18 11.09 -9.24
C SER A 146 6.63 11.04 -7.82
N MET A 147 6.13 12.17 -7.33
CA MET A 147 5.41 12.26 -6.06
C MET A 147 4.10 11.46 -6.10
N LYS A 148 3.29 11.59 -7.17
CA LYS A 148 2.05 10.83 -7.35
C LYS A 148 2.29 9.33 -7.34
N MET A 149 3.28 8.83 -8.10
CA MET A 149 3.65 7.42 -8.12
C MET A 149 4.06 6.91 -6.74
N SER A 150 4.85 7.71 -6.00
CA SER A 150 5.28 7.36 -4.64
C SER A 150 4.11 7.29 -3.66
N ILE A 151 3.16 8.24 -3.73
CA ILE A 151 1.96 8.24 -2.90
C ILE A 151 1.08 7.04 -3.22
N GLN A 152 0.86 6.73 -4.50
CA GLN A 152 0.04 5.58 -4.91
C GLN A 152 0.64 4.27 -4.39
N GLY A 153 1.90 3.99 -4.70
CA GLY A 153 2.55 2.75 -4.25
C GLY A 153 2.63 2.65 -2.73
N GLY A 154 2.93 3.76 -2.05
CA GLY A 154 2.98 3.81 -0.59
C GLY A 154 1.61 3.56 0.05
N ALA A 155 0.55 4.20 -0.44
CA ALA A 155 -0.79 4.06 0.10
C ALA A 155 -1.35 2.64 -0.06
N TRP A 156 -1.20 2.02 -1.24
CA TRP A 156 -1.64 0.63 -1.44
C TRP A 156 -0.91 -0.34 -0.51
N SER A 157 0.41 -0.18 -0.35
CA SER A 157 1.20 -1.04 0.54
C SER A 157 0.87 -0.84 2.02
N GLU A 158 0.71 0.42 2.47
CA GLU A 158 0.39 0.76 3.86
C GLU A 158 -1.02 0.30 4.23
N VAL A 159 -2.01 0.59 3.37
CA VAL A 159 -3.39 0.16 3.59
C VAL A 159 -3.49 -1.36 3.52
N GLY A 160 -2.86 -2.01 2.54
CA GLY A 160 -2.86 -3.47 2.41
C GLY A 160 -2.43 -4.16 3.70
N LYS A 161 -1.24 -3.82 4.23
CA LYS A 161 -0.70 -4.45 5.46
C LYS A 161 -1.58 -4.25 6.70
N LEU A 162 -2.10 -3.03 6.88
CA LEU A 162 -2.97 -2.74 8.02
C LEU A 162 -4.31 -3.46 7.91
N VAL A 163 -4.85 -3.54 6.68
CA VAL A 163 -6.11 -4.22 6.41
C VAL A 163 -5.96 -5.74 6.53
N GLU A 164 -4.91 -6.35 5.99
CA GLU A 164 -4.66 -7.81 6.06
C GLU A 164 -4.67 -8.31 7.51
N SER A 165 -3.88 -7.68 8.38
CA SER A 165 -3.83 -8.02 9.81
C SER A 165 -5.15 -7.75 10.53
N SER A 166 -5.79 -6.60 10.29
CA SER A 166 -7.08 -6.25 10.91
C SER A 166 -8.22 -7.14 10.42
N LEU A 167 -8.14 -7.63 9.18
CA LEU A 167 -9.11 -8.50 8.54
C LEU A 167 -9.08 -9.88 9.18
N LEU A 168 -7.88 -10.47 9.35
CA LEU A 168 -7.71 -11.74 10.06
C LEU A 168 -8.23 -11.64 11.49
N TYR A 169 -7.82 -10.61 12.23
CA TYR A 169 -8.31 -10.37 13.59
C TYR A 169 -9.84 -10.27 13.65
N SER A 170 -10.46 -9.56 12.68
CA SER A 170 -11.91 -9.43 12.60
C SER A 170 -12.60 -10.76 12.30
N ILE A 171 -12.05 -11.56 11.37
CA ILE A 171 -12.57 -12.90 11.05
C ILE A 171 -12.52 -13.81 12.29
N PHE A 172 -11.37 -13.84 12.99
CA PHE A 172 -11.20 -14.66 14.19
C PHE A 172 -12.17 -14.25 15.29
N ASN A 173 -12.43 -12.95 15.45
CA ASN A 173 -13.42 -12.46 16.41
C ASN A 173 -14.86 -12.81 16.00
N ILE A 174 -15.21 -12.68 14.72
CA ILE A 174 -16.54 -13.06 14.21
C ILE A 174 -16.82 -14.54 14.41
N LEU A 175 -15.79 -15.38 14.27
CA LEU A 175 -15.85 -16.83 14.44
C LEU A 175 -15.51 -17.28 15.86
N GLU A 176 -15.40 -16.35 16.81
CA GLU A 176 -15.11 -16.62 18.23
C GLU A 176 -13.90 -17.56 18.46
N ILE A 177 -12.86 -17.44 17.64
CA ILE A 177 -11.65 -18.23 17.78
C ILE A 177 -10.91 -17.77 19.06
N PRO A 178 -10.57 -18.69 19.99
CA PRO A 178 -9.81 -18.34 21.19
C PRO A 178 -8.46 -17.69 20.83
N GLU A 179 -8.05 -16.67 21.58
CA GLU A 179 -6.78 -15.96 21.33
C GLU A 179 -5.54 -16.86 21.46
N THR A 180 -5.65 -17.96 22.21
CA THR A 180 -4.61 -18.99 22.31
C THR A 180 -4.41 -19.78 21.02
N ASN A 181 -5.38 -19.75 20.12
CA ASN A 181 -5.46 -20.58 18.92
C ASN A 181 -5.16 -19.82 17.63
N TYR A 182 -4.68 -18.56 17.72
CA TYR A 182 -4.23 -17.83 16.54
C TYR A 182 -3.01 -16.95 16.80
N ILE A 183 -2.24 -16.70 15.75
CA ILE A 183 -1.09 -15.80 15.76
C ILE A 183 -1.11 -15.00 14.45
N ILE A 184 -1.08 -13.67 14.54
CA ILE A 184 -1.01 -12.77 13.38
C ILE A 184 0.39 -12.12 13.29
N ASP A 185 1.11 -12.02 14.41
CA ASP A 185 2.44 -11.44 14.44
C ASP A 185 3.50 -12.39 13.86
N ILE A 186 4.22 -11.91 12.83
CA ILE A 186 5.23 -12.68 12.08
C ILE A 186 6.39 -13.15 12.97
N GLU A 187 6.80 -12.36 13.97
CA GLU A 187 7.89 -12.76 14.86
C GLU A 187 7.47 -13.92 15.76
N ASP A 188 6.21 -13.94 16.18
CA ASP A 188 5.67 -15.02 17.00
C ASP A 188 5.33 -16.27 16.19
N ILE A 189 4.88 -16.11 14.94
CA ILE A 189 4.68 -17.24 14.01
C ILE A 189 5.97 -18.07 13.88
N LYS A 190 7.12 -17.43 13.69
CA LYS A 190 8.42 -18.10 13.54
C LYS A 190 8.91 -18.82 14.81
N LYS A 191 8.44 -18.39 15.99
CA LYS A 191 8.85 -19.01 17.26
C LYS A 191 8.00 -20.23 17.59
N ARG A 192 6.71 -20.20 17.23
CA ARG A 192 5.73 -21.20 17.65
C ARG A 192 5.46 -22.28 16.60
N CYS A 193 5.70 -21.98 15.32
CA CYS A 193 5.51 -22.93 14.23
C CYS A 193 6.81 -23.06 13.42
N ASP A 194 7.18 -24.28 13.02
CA ASP A 194 8.33 -24.55 12.14
C ASP A 194 8.01 -24.19 10.67
N ILE A 195 7.73 -22.91 10.45
CA ILE A 195 7.34 -22.35 9.16
C ILE A 195 8.56 -21.72 8.51
N LYS A 196 8.97 -22.28 7.37
CA LYS A 196 10.14 -21.82 6.60
C LYS A 196 9.83 -20.64 5.67
N THR A 197 8.57 -20.38 5.38
CA THR A 197 8.12 -19.36 4.42
C THR A 197 8.03 -17.96 5.06
N ARG A 198 8.45 -16.94 4.32
CA ARG A 198 8.65 -15.56 4.84
C ARG A 198 7.41 -14.67 4.85
N GLU A 199 6.29 -15.11 4.25
CA GLU A 199 5.14 -14.24 3.93
C GLU A 199 3.79 -14.85 4.35
N ILE A 200 3.76 -15.50 5.52
CA ILE A 200 2.50 -15.95 6.13
C ILE A 200 1.89 -14.79 6.91
N ASP A 201 0.62 -14.47 6.64
CA ASP A 201 -0.10 -13.34 7.23
C ASP A 201 -0.78 -13.72 8.57
N GLY A 202 -1.05 -15.01 8.78
CA GLY A 202 -1.54 -15.53 10.06
C GLY A 202 -1.45 -17.05 10.17
N VAL A 203 -1.55 -17.55 11.39
CA VAL A 203 -1.58 -18.98 11.70
C VAL A 203 -2.69 -19.26 12.70
N LEU A 204 -3.39 -20.38 12.50
CA LEU A 204 -4.31 -20.98 13.45
C LEU A 204 -3.69 -22.24 14.04
N ILE A 205 -3.97 -22.52 15.31
CA ILE A 205 -3.51 -23.71 16.03
C ILE A 205 -4.74 -24.56 16.32
N ASP A 206 -4.75 -25.79 15.83
CA ASP A 206 -5.85 -26.73 16.08
C ASP A 206 -5.80 -27.33 17.50
N LYS A 207 -6.70 -28.26 17.80
CA LYS A 207 -6.77 -28.94 19.10
C LYS A 207 -5.62 -29.94 19.35
N GLU A 208 -4.84 -30.25 18.33
CA GLU A 208 -3.71 -31.18 18.35
C GLU A 208 -2.36 -30.45 18.20
N ASP A 209 -2.33 -29.13 18.43
CA ASP A 209 -1.18 -28.24 18.29
C ASP A 209 -0.58 -28.17 16.86
N LYS A 210 -1.37 -28.52 15.83
CA LYS A 210 -0.97 -28.35 14.43
C LYS A 210 -1.22 -26.92 13.95
N CYS A 211 -0.23 -26.35 13.28
CA CYS A 211 -0.33 -25.02 12.67
C CYS A 211 -0.99 -25.09 11.29
N LEU A 212 -2.06 -24.31 11.10
CA LEU A 212 -2.72 -24.03 9.83
C LEU A 212 -2.36 -22.62 9.38
N THR A 213 -1.84 -22.50 8.18
CA THR A 213 -1.30 -21.28 7.61
C THR A 213 -2.32 -20.50 6.79
N ILE A 214 -2.30 -19.17 6.94
CA ILE A 214 -3.22 -18.27 6.26
C ILE A 214 -2.43 -17.18 5.54
N GLU A 215 -2.78 -16.95 4.27
CA GLU A 215 -2.33 -15.80 3.50
C GLU A 215 -3.53 -14.99 3.05
N VAL A 216 -3.38 -13.66 3.12
CA VAL A 216 -4.39 -12.70 2.69
C VAL A 216 -3.79 -11.84 1.60
N LYS A 217 -4.49 -11.73 0.47
CA LYS A 217 -4.13 -10.78 -0.57
C LYS A 217 -5.39 -10.14 -1.11
N LEU A 218 -5.59 -8.84 -0.89
CA LEU A 218 -6.73 -8.12 -1.44
C LEU A 218 -6.47 -7.75 -2.91
N LEU A 219 -6.49 -8.78 -3.76
CA LEU A 219 -6.15 -8.72 -5.17
C LEU A 219 -7.24 -8.09 -6.02
N GLY A 220 -6.83 -7.41 -7.10
CA GLY A 220 -7.69 -7.22 -8.25
C GLY A 220 -7.41 -8.30 -9.29
N ILE A 221 -8.39 -8.61 -10.14
CA ILE A 221 -8.30 -9.62 -11.21
C ILE A 221 -7.10 -9.37 -12.15
N GLY A 222 -6.60 -8.14 -12.23
CA GLY A 222 -5.50 -7.75 -13.13
C GLY A 222 -4.07 -8.08 -12.66
N ASN A 223 -3.88 -8.73 -11.51
CA ASN A 223 -2.55 -9.06 -10.97
C ASN A 223 -2.37 -10.58 -10.76
N PRO A 224 -2.35 -11.38 -11.84
CA PRO A 224 -2.22 -12.84 -11.75
C PRO A 224 -0.94 -13.28 -11.03
N GLU A 225 0.16 -12.53 -11.18
CA GLU A 225 1.46 -12.85 -10.59
C GLU A 225 1.43 -12.97 -9.07
N ILE A 226 0.56 -12.20 -8.39
CA ILE A 226 0.48 -12.22 -6.93
C ILE A 226 -0.30 -13.44 -6.45
N GLY A 227 -1.29 -13.90 -7.22
CA GLY A 227 -1.98 -15.15 -6.89
C GLY A 227 -1.13 -16.38 -7.19
N ASP A 228 -0.30 -16.35 -8.23
CA ASP A 228 0.70 -17.41 -8.49
C ASP A 228 1.71 -17.52 -7.35
N GLU A 229 2.17 -16.39 -6.80
CA GLU A 229 3.04 -16.36 -5.62
C GLU A 229 2.38 -17.00 -4.40
N ALA A 230 1.10 -16.71 -4.13
CA ALA A 230 0.36 -17.32 -3.02
C ALA A 230 0.16 -18.83 -3.23
N ILE A 231 -0.19 -19.26 -4.45
CA ILE A 231 -0.36 -20.67 -4.81
C ILE A 231 0.98 -21.42 -4.77
N ALA A 232 2.11 -20.76 -5.03
CA ALA A 232 3.44 -21.35 -4.92
C ALA A 232 3.88 -21.60 -3.46
N ARG A 233 3.25 -20.92 -2.49
CA ARG A 233 3.58 -21.03 -1.06
C ARG A 233 2.86 -22.18 -0.34
N GLU A 234 1.86 -22.78 -0.98
CA GLU A 234 1.13 -23.95 -0.49
C GLU A 234 0.57 -23.73 0.94
N VAL A 235 -0.02 -22.55 1.16
CA VAL A 235 -0.74 -22.25 2.41
C VAL A 235 -2.02 -23.08 2.51
N ASP A 236 -2.49 -23.31 3.74
CA ASP A 236 -3.71 -24.09 3.96
C ASP A 236 -4.97 -23.31 3.56
N LEU A 237 -5.00 -22.00 3.89
CA LEU A 237 -6.10 -21.09 3.56
C LEU A 237 -5.61 -19.82 2.88
N PHE A 238 -6.13 -19.56 1.69
CA PHE A 238 -5.87 -18.34 0.94
C PHE A 238 -7.14 -17.47 0.85
N LEU A 239 -7.06 -16.26 1.40
CA LEU A 239 -8.15 -15.29 1.41
C LEU A 239 -7.88 -14.15 0.43
N THR A 240 -8.85 -13.83 -0.42
CA THR A 240 -8.65 -12.83 -1.50
C THR A 240 -9.90 -11.99 -1.77
N ASP A 241 -9.76 -10.80 -2.37
CA ASP A 241 -10.92 -10.03 -2.84
C ASP A 241 -11.56 -10.71 -4.06
N ARG A 242 -10.78 -10.95 -5.12
CA ARG A 242 -11.19 -11.71 -6.31
C ARG A 242 -10.04 -12.49 -6.93
N MET A 243 -10.37 -13.61 -7.57
CA MET A 243 -9.48 -14.42 -8.39
C MET A 243 -10.18 -14.88 -9.68
N THR A 244 -9.40 -15.43 -10.61
CA THR A 244 -9.95 -16.12 -11.78
C THR A 244 -10.27 -17.57 -11.43
N GLU A 245 -11.26 -18.18 -12.11
CA GLU A 245 -11.61 -19.60 -11.93
C GLU A 245 -10.41 -20.54 -12.14
N MET A 246 -9.54 -20.19 -13.09
CA MET A 246 -8.31 -20.94 -13.37
C MET A 246 -7.41 -21.01 -12.14
N MET A 247 -7.13 -19.87 -11.50
CA MET A 247 -6.25 -19.82 -10.34
C MET A 247 -6.86 -20.52 -9.13
N ILE A 248 -8.20 -20.45 -8.96
CA ILE A 248 -8.89 -21.21 -7.92
C ILE A 248 -8.70 -22.72 -8.15
N SER A 249 -8.90 -23.19 -9.38
CA SER A 249 -8.69 -24.60 -9.73
C SER A 249 -7.24 -25.06 -9.53
N GLU A 250 -6.26 -24.19 -9.78
CA GLU A 250 -4.85 -24.49 -9.54
C GLU A 250 -4.51 -24.56 -8.05
N GLY A 251 -5.06 -23.67 -7.23
CA GLY A 251 -4.96 -23.74 -5.77
C GLY A 251 -5.55 -25.04 -5.22
N GLU A 252 -6.75 -25.41 -5.67
CA GLU A 252 -7.42 -26.65 -5.24
C GLU A 252 -6.61 -27.91 -5.58
N LYS A 253 -5.98 -27.96 -6.76
CA LYS A 253 -5.08 -29.08 -7.15
C LYS A 253 -3.88 -29.24 -6.22
N LYS A 254 -3.46 -28.15 -5.55
CA LYS A 254 -2.39 -28.15 -4.55
C LYS A 254 -2.89 -28.32 -3.11
N GLY A 255 -4.19 -28.52 -2.92
CA GLY A 255 -4.80 -28.66 -1.60
C GLY A 255 -5.00 -27.34 -0.85
N ILE A 256 -4.88 -26.20 -1.52
CA ILE A 256 -5.08 -24.88 -0.93
C ILE A 256 -6.58 -24.58 -0.91
N LYS A 257 -7.13 -24.25 0.27
CA LYS A 257 -8.50 -23.72 0.33
C LYS A 257 -8.49 -22.24 -0.05
N THR A 258 -9.14 -21.89 -1.15
CA THR A 258 -9.33 -20.48 -1.54
C THR A 258 -10.72 -19.98 -1.16
N VAL A 259 -10.79 -18.79 -0.57
CA VAL A 259 -12.05 -18.09 -0.29
C VAL A 259 -11.95 -16.65 -0.81
N GLU A 260 -12.84 -16.30 -1.74
CA GLU A 260 -13.02 -14.93 -2.20
C GLU A 260 -13.97 -14.17 -1.26
N PHE A 261 -13.70 -12.92 -0.93
CA PHE A 261 -14.59 -12.09 -0.11
C PHE A 261 -15.81 -11.59 -0.88
N ARG A 262 -15.73 -11.51 -2.21
CA ARG A 262 -16.82 -11.04 -3.08
C ARG A 262 -17.92 -12.06 -3.33
N GLN A 263 -17.69 -13.32 -2.98
CA GLN A 263 -18.71 -14.35 -3.09
C GLN A 263 -19.73 -14.23 -1.95
N GLU A 264 -20.93 -14.77 -2.16
CA GLU A 264 -21.90 -14.90 -1.08
C GLU A 264 -21.38 -15.86 0.00
N ASP A 265 -21.69 -15.56 1.25
CA ASP A 265 -21.40 -16.42 2.41
C ASP A 265 -19.90 -16.72 2.62
N ALA A 266 -19.00 -15.80 2.22
CA ALA A 266 -17.55 -15.96 2.39
C ALA A 266 -17.14 -16.35 3.83
N ILE A 267 -17.79 -15.76 4.85
CA ILE A 267 -17.53 -16.07 6.26
C ILE A 267 -17.97 -17.48 6.63
N ASP A 268 -19.12 -17.94 6.11
CA ASP A 268 -19.60 -19.30 6.36
C ASP A 268 -18.66 -20.33 5.72
N LYS A 269 -18.16 -20.05 4.51
CA LYS A 269 -17.14 -20.92 3.86
C LYS A 269 -15.83 -21.00 4.64
N ILE A 270 -15.40 -19.89 5.26
CA ILE A 270 -14.24 -19.90 6.17
C ILE A 270 -14.56 -20.75 7.39
N PHE A 271 -15.72 -20.54 8.03
CA PHE A 271 -16.16 -21.32 9.19
C PHE A 271 -16.19 -22.83 8.92
N GLU A 272 -16.76 -23.26 7.79
CA GLU A 272 -16.84 -24.68 7.40
C GLU A 272 -15.44 -25.30 7.22
N PHE A 273 -14.52 -24.58 6.59
CA PHE A 273 -13.15 -25.04 6.42
C PHE A 273 -12.40 -25.14 7.76
N LEU A 274 -12.51 -24.11 8.61
CA LEU A 274 -11.86 -24.11 9.92
C LEU A 274 -12.42 -25.20 10.84
N SER A 275 -13.74 -25.39 10.83
CA SER A 275 -14.41 -26.43 11.60
C SER A 275 -13.99 -27.84 11.17
N SER A 276 -13.90 -28.09 9.85
CA SER A 276 -13.44 -29.38 9.33
C SER A 276 -11.95 -29.62 9.55
N SER A 277 -11.18 -28.57 9.82
CA SER A 277 -9.76 -28.60 10.18
C SER A 277 -9.50 -28.62 11.69
N ASN A 278 -10.51 -28.98 12.51
CA ASN A 278 -10.42 -29.06 13.98
C ASN A 278 -10.05 -27.74 14.70
N ILE A 279 -10.20 -26.58 14.05
CA ILE A 279 -10.01 -25.29 14.71
C ILE A 279 -11.21 -25.02 15.65
N PRO A 280 -10.99 -24.58 16.90
CA PRO A 280 -12.08 -24.15 17.78
C PRO A 280 -12.67 -22.83 17.28
N CYS A 281 -13.88 -22.89 16.71
CA CYS A 281 -14.62 -21.72 16.23
C CYS A 281 -16.15 -21.91 16.36
N SER A 282 -16.87 -20.79 16.33
CA SER A 282 -18.33 -20.70 16.38
C SER A 282 -18.89 -20.23 15.04
N LYS A 283 -20.13 -20.62 14.74
CA LYS A 283 -20.85 -20.14 13.57
C LYS A 283 -21.07 -18.62 13.68
N PRO A 284 -20.91 -17.83 12.60
CA PRO A 284 -21.17 -16.39 12.64
C PRO A 284 -22.59 -16.06 13.09
N SER A 285 -22.74 -14.96 13.83
CA SER A 285 -24.04 -14.47 14.31
C SER A 285 -24.96 -14.05 13.15
N SER A 286 -26.28 -14.25 13.33
CA SER A 286 -27.32 -13.90 12.35
C SER A 286 -27.64 -12.39 12.30
N GLU A 287 -26.66 -11.54 12.60
CA GLU A 287 -26.80 -10.08 12.56
C GLU A 287 -26.88 -9.58 11.10
N SER A 288 -27.45 -8.39 10.90
CA SER A 288 -27.49 -7.77 9.57
C SER A 288 -26.10 -7.33 9.10
N LYS A 289 -25.93 -7.16 7.78
CA LYS A 289 -24.66 -6.69 7.19
C LYS A 289 -24.23 -5.34 7.77
N GLU A 290 -25.17 -4.42 7.98
CA GLU A 290 -24.86 -3.07 8.50
C GLU A 290 -24.47 -3.09 9.98
N GLU A 291 -25.14 -3.89 10.80
CA GLU A 291 -24.74 -4.08 12.21
C GLU A 291 -23.34 -4.68 12.31
N ARG A 292 -23.05 -5.68 11.47
CA ARG A 292 -21.73 -6.31 11.39
C ARG A 292 -20.65 -5.30 11.01
N LYS A 293 -20.86 -4.48 9.98
CA LYS A 293 -19.92 -3.41 9.57
C LYS A 293 -19.59 -2.47 10.73
N LEU A 294 -20.61 -1.95 11.41
CA LEU A 294 -20.41 -1.02 12.52
C LEU A 294 -19.66 -1.68 13.70
N ARG A 295 -19.92 -2.96 13.97
CA ARG A 295 -19.20 -3.75 14.97
C ARG A 295 -17.72 -3.91 14.60
N ILE A 296 -17.44 -4.27 13.34
CA ILE A 296 -16.09 -4.41 12.78
C ILE A 296 -15.32 -3.09 12.89
N GLU A 297 -15.93 -1.96 12.52
CA GLU A 297 -15.27 -0.65 12.60
C GLU A 297 -14.79 -0.32 14.02
N LYS A 298 -15.62 -0.62 15.03
CA LYS A 298 -15.26 -0.45 16.45
C LYS A 298 -14.18 -1.44 16.87
N LEU A 299 -14.30 -2.70 16.46
CA LEU A 299 -13.34 -3.76 16.77
C LEU A 299 -11.94 -3.45 16.24
N VAL A 300 -11.85 -3.07 14.96
CA VAL A 300 -10.58 -2.71 14.30
C VAL A 300 -9.98 -1.46 14.93
N SER A 301 -10.81 -0.48 15.31
CA SER A 301 -10.32 0.72 15.99
C SER A 301 -9.61 0.39 17.30
N LYS A 302 -10.15 -0.57 18.08
CA LYS A 302 -9.54 -1.07 19.32
C LYS A 302 -8.28 -1.90 19.06
N TYR A 303 -8.26 -2.73 18.02
CA TYR A 303 -7.08 -3.54 17.67
C TYR A 303 -5.85 -2.71 17.29
N LEU A 304 -6.08 -1.54 16.69
CA LEU A 304 -5.02 -0.63 16.24
C LEU A 304 -4.60 0.40 17.32
N GLU A 305 -5.12 0.32 18.56
CA GLU A 305 -4.66 1.10 19.73
C GLU A 305 -3.34 0.60 20.30
#